data_AF-A0A9D9KBS6-F1
#
_entry.id   AF-A0A9D9KBS6-F1
#
_cell.length_a   1.000
_cell.length_b   1.000
_cell.length_c   1.000
_cell.angle_alpha   90.00
_cell.angle_beta   90.00
_cell.angle_gamma   90.00
#
_symmetry.space_group_name_H-M   'P 1'
#
loop_
_entity.id
_entity.type
_entity.pdbx_description
1 polymer ?
#
loop_
_entity_poly.entity_id
_entity_poly.type
_entity_poly.pdbx_seq_one_letter_code
_entity_poly.pdbx_strand_id
1 'polypeptide(L)'
;MHRPVNRSEAAIERSRELEVIDRRIAISTEQQQLYEDRAEHHRDRRWTTWLVNPINAPFEFAANIFGGGKRQELDLAIENLELRASSIESQEFQLQVRRGEFEDRLWEEVLDLVLAIESIEYDADLLENVRQLSQLTGYDAELDRWTHRSGSTDVNRFGFENAVSNRFDGLGGSGRRWRWRGQKLDRVV
;
A
#
# COMPACT_ATOMS: atom_id res chain seq x y z
N MET A 1 18.42 -5.44 9.06
CA MET A 1 16.96 -5.38 9.21
C MET A 1 16.39 -4.82 7.91
N HIS A 2 16.02 -5.68 6.97
CA HIS A 2 15.53 -5.29 5.63
C HIS A 2 14.51 -6.34 5.18
N ARG A 3 13.33 -5.89 4.69
CA ARG A 3 12.23 -6.61 4.00
C ARG A 3 10.87 -6.81 4.71
N PRO A 4 10.23 -5.75 5.25
CA PRO A 4 8.76 -5.69 5.27
C PRO A 4 8.19 -5.24 3.91
N VAL A 5 8.83 -4.26 3.24
CA VAL A 5 8.34 -3.64 1.98
C VAL A 5 8.04 -4.65 0.87
N ASN A 6 8.96 -5.60 0.58
CA ASN A 6 8.74 -6.62 -0.46
C ASN A 6 7.56 -7.56 -0.19
N ARG A 7 7.15 -7.76 1.07
CA ARG A 7 6.03 -8.66 1.40
C ARG A 7 4.69 -7.94 1.31
N SER A 8 4.69 -6.66 1.66
CA SER A 8 3.57 -5.75 1.48
C SER A 8 3.21 -5.57 0.01
N GLU A 9 4.20 -5.28 -0.85
CA GLU A 9 4.01 -5.18 -2.30
C GLU A 9 3.41 -6.47 -2.89
N ALA A 10 3.98 -7.63 -2.53
CA ALA A 10 3.51 -8.93 -3.01
C ALA A 10 2.11 -9.31 -2.46
N ALA A 11 1.67 -8.73 -1.34
CA ALA A 11 0.34 -8.96 -0.79
C ALA A 11 -0.71 -8.08 -1.48
N ILE A 12 -0.35 -6.83 -1.79
CA ILE A 12 -1.20 -5.91 -2.55
C ILE A 12 -1.39 -6.43 -3.98
N GLU A 13 -0.31 -6.84 -4.65
CA GLU A 13 -0.36 -7.42 -6.01
C GLU A 13 -1.24 -8.69 -6.09
N ARG A 14 -1.38 -9.43 -4.99
CA ARG A 14 -2.23 -10.63 -4.89
C ARG A 14 -3.62 -10.36 -4.33
N SER A 15 -4.01 -9.09 -4.19
CA SER A 15 -5.36 -8.77 -3.74
C SER A 15 -6.38 -9.31 -4.73
N ARG A 16 -7.30 -10.14 -4.23
CA ARG A 16 -8.35 -10.77 -5.03
C ARG A 16 -9.24 -9.74 -5.73
N GLU A 17 -9.43 -8.57 -5.12
CA GLU A 17 -10.23 -7.50 -5.72
C GLU A 17 -9.50 -6.83 -6.88
N LEU A 18 -8.18 -6.59 -6.78
CA LEU A 18 -7.37 -6.12 -7.91
C LEU A 18 -7.37 -7.14 -9.05
N GLU A 19 -7.23 -8.44 -8.76
CA GLU A 19 -7.30 -9.50 -9.77
C GLU A 19 -8.64 -9.50 -10.52
N VAL A 20 -9.75 -9.27 -9.81
CA VAL A 20 -11.09 -9.18 -10.42
C VAL A 20 -11.21 -7.94 -11.31
N ILE A 21 -10.68 -6.80 -10.88
CA ILE A 21 -10.68 -5.57 -11.67
C ILE A 21 -9.81 -5.75 -12.93
N ASP A 22 -8.60 -6.29 -12.79
CA ASP A 22 -7.67 -6.57 -13.89
C ASP A 22 -8.29 -7.53 -14.91
N ARG A 23 -8.93 -8.60 -14.45
CA ARG A 23 -9.65 -9.53 -15.33
C ARG A 23 -10.77 -8.83 -16.09
N ARG A 24 -11.47 -7.90 -15.45
CA ARG A 24 -12.56 -7.17 -16.09
C ARG A 24 -12.05 -6.16 -17.11
N ILE A 25 -10.93 -5.49 -16.83
CA ILE A 25 -10.22 -4.65 -17.80
C ILE A 25 -9.82 -5.49 -19.02
N ALA A 26 -9.17 -6.64 -18.81
CA ALA A 26 -8.75 -7.51 -19.91
C ALA A 26 -9.92 -7.96 -20.81
N ILE A 27 -11.05 -8.34 -20.21
CA ILE A 27 -12.27 -8.70 -20.95
C ILE A 27 -12.81 -7.50 -21.74
N SER A 28 -12.83 -6.30 -21.15
CA SER A 28 -13.27 -5.08 -21.85
C SER A 28 -12.37 -4.77 -23.04
N THR A 29 -11.05 -4.85 -22.87
CA THR A 29 -10.09 -4.60 -23.96
C THR A 29 -10.27 -5.60 -25.11
N GLU A 30 -10.46 -6.89 -24.81
CA GLU A 30 -10.74 -7.90 -25.84
C GLU A 30 -12.06 -7.61 -26.59
N GLN A 31 -13.10 -7.21 -25.87
CA GLN A 31 -14.38 -6.85 -26.48
C GLN A 31 -14.29 -5.60 -27.36
N GLN A 32 -13.52 -4.59 -26.93
CA GLN A 32 -13.28 -3.39 -27.71
C GLN A 32 -12.59 -3.75 -29.03
N GLN A 33 -11.48 -4.49 -28.97
CA GLN A 33 -10.76 -4.94 -30.17
C GLN A 33 -11.67 -5.71 -31.12
N LEU A 34 -12.49 -6.63 -30.60
CA LEU A 34 -13.44 -7.38 -31.40
C LEU A 34 -14.50 -6.50 -32.09
N TYR A 35 -14.94 -5.41 -31.47
CA TYR A 35 -15.85 -4.46 -32.12
C TYR A 35 -15.16 -3.60 -33.18
N GLU A 36 -13.93 -3.16 -32.92
CA GLU A 36 -13.10 -2.43 -33.88
C GLU A 36 -12.80 -3.29 -35.11
N ASP A 37 -12.37 -4.54 -34.93
CA ASP A 37 -12.11 -5.51 -36.00
C ASP A 37 -13.36 -5.77 -36.84
N ARG A 38 -14.53 -5.91 -36.21
CA ARG A 38 -15.80 -6.08 -36.93
C ARG A 38 -16.17 -4.83 -37.71
N ALA A 39 -15.99 -3.65 -37.12
CA ALA A 39 -16.27 -2.38 -37.80
C ALA A 39 -15.36 -2.24 -39.03
N GLU A 40 -14.06 -2.56 -38.89
CA GLU A 40 -13.10 -2.57 -39.99
C GLU A 40 -13.48 -3.58 -41.08
N HIS A 41 -13.85 -4.81 -40.70
CA HIS A 41 -14.34 -5.80 -41.67
C HIS A 41 -15.56 -5.29 -42.47
N HIS A 42 -16.48 -4.57 -41.82
CA HIS A 42 -17.61 -3.96 -42.51
C HIS A 42 -17.20 -2.79 -43.40
N ARG A 43 -16.26 -1.94 -42.97
CA ARG A 43 -15.68 -0.86 -43.80
C ARG A 43 -14.99 -1.44 -45.04
N ASP A 44 -14.21 -2.49 -44.89
CA ASP A 44 -13.49 -3.17 -45.98
C ASP A 44 -14.43 -3.80 -47.01
N ARG A 45 -15.62 -4.20 -46.61
CA ARG A 45 -16.63 -4.76 -47.52
C ARG A 45 -17.63 -3.73 -48.02
N ARG A 46 -17.58 -2.49 -47.54
CA ARG A 46 -18.51 -1.42 -47.90
C ARG A 46 -18.58 -1.21 -49.42
N TRP A 47 -17.45 -1.35 -50.11
CA TRP A 47 -17.38 -1.19 -51.56
C TRP A 47 -18.27 -2.18 -52.33
N THR A 48 -18.53 -3.38 -51.78
CA THR A 48 -19.33 -4.42 -52.44
C THR A 48 -20.78 -4.00 -52.67
N THR A 49 -21.29 -3.03 -51.89
CA THR A 49 -22.62 -2.46 -52.11
C THR A 49 -22.75 -1.69 -53.43
N TRP A 50 -21.63 -1.27 -54.01
CA TRP A 50 -21.59 -0.60 -55.32
C TRP A 50 -21.56 -1.56 -56.51
N LEU A 51 -21.33 -2.86 -56.27
CA LEU A 51 -21.36 -3.87 -57.33
C LEU A 51 -22.77 -4.26 -57.76
N VAL A 52 -23.81 -3.84 -57.02
CA VAL A 52 -25.20 -4.06 -57.37
C VAL A 52 -25.48 -3.36 -58.70
N ASN A 53 -25.78 -4.14 -59.76
CA ASN A 53 -26.01 -3.59 -61.09
C ASN A 53 -27.49 -3.25 -61.29
N PRO A 54 -27.83 -2.08 -61.88
CA PRO A 54 -29.20 -1.69 -62.20
C PRO A 54 -29.96 -2.71 -63.07
N ILE A 55 -29.27 -3.52 -63.88
CA ILE A 55 -29.88 -4.51 -64.77
C ILE A 55 -30.44 -5.72 -63.99
N ASN A 56 -29.74 -6.18 -62.97
CA ASN A 56 -30.09 -7.39 -62.23
C ASN A 56 -30.87 -7.10 -60.94
N ALA A 57 -30.69 -5.92 -60.34
CA ALA A 57 -31.34 -5.53 -59.09
C ALA A 57 -31.62 -4.00 -59.06
N PRO A 58 -32.57 -3.51 -59.87
CA PRO A 58 -32.81 -2.07 -60.06
C PRO A 58 -33.23 -1.35 -58.79
N PHE A 59 -34.08 -1.98 -57.97
CA PHE A 59 -34.54 -1.37 -56.71
C PHE A 59 -33.45 -1.30 -55.64
N GLU A 60 -32.61 -2.34 -55.51
CA GLU A 60 -31.47 -2.31 -54.59
C GLU A 60 -30.42 -1.29 -55.02
N PHE A 61 -30.16 -1.18 -56.33
CA PHE A 61 -29.27 -0.16 -56.89
C PHE A 61 -29.78 1.25 -56.61
N ALA A 62 -31.07 1.52 -56.87
CA ALA A 62 -31.68 2.81 -56.57
C ALA A 62 -31.62 3.13 -55.07
N ALA A 63 -31.95 2.16 -54.21
CA ALA A 63 -31.88 2.32 -52.77
C ALA A 63 -30.45 2.69 -52.32
N ASN A 64 -29.42 2.00 -52.79
CA ASN A 64 -28.03 2.28 -52.43
C ASN A 64 -27.54 3.67 -52.89
N ILE A 65 -28.04 4.17 -54.02
CA ILE A 65 -27.71 5.52 -54.53
C ILE A 65 -28.36 6.61 -53.68
N PHE A 66 -29.64 6.46 -53.36
CA PHE A 66 -30.39 7.46 -52.59
C PHE A 66 -30.15 7.38 -51.08
N GLY A 67 -29.07 6.72 -50.65
CA GLY A 67 -28.67 6.65 -49.24
C GLY A 67 -29.47 5.66 -48.40
N GLY A 68 -30.17 4.73 -49.02
CA GLY A 68 -30.88 3.61 -48.39
C GLY A 68 -30.25 2.25 -48.67
N GLY A 69 -31.02 1.19 -48.42
CA GLY A 69 -30.65 -0.19 -48.74
C GLY A 69 -29.44 -0.71 -47.96
N LYS A 70 -28.74 -1.70 -48.53
CA LYS A 70 -27.61 -2.39 -47.90
C LYS A 70 -26.48 -1.46 -47.52
N ARG A 71 -26.31 -0.35 -48.25
CA ARG A 71 -25.31 0.67 -47.91
C ARG A 71 -25.62 1.35 -46.58
N GLN A 72 -26.86 1.80 -46.40
CA GLN A 72 -27.28 2.45 -45.15
C GLN A 72 -27.24 1.47 -43.98
N GLU A 73 -27.67 0.23 -44.19
CA GLU A 73 -27.60 -0.82 -43.17
C GLU A 73 -26.15 -1.08 -42.71
N LEU A 74 -25.20 -1.13 -43.64
CA LEU A 74 -23.77 -1.29 -43.30
C LEU A 74 -23.22 -0.06 -42.58
N ASP A 75 -23.56 1.15 -43.01
CA ASP A 75 -23.11 2.39 -42.38
C ASP A 75 -23.61 2.48 -40.92
N LEU A 76 -24.88 2.14 -40.68
CA LEU A 76 -25.46 2.06 -39.33
C LEU A 76 -24.84 0.94 -38.49
N ALA A 77 -24.51 -0.20 -39.10
CA ALA A 77 -23.85 -1.30 -38.39
C ALA A 77 -22.44 -0.91 -37.94
N ILE A 78 -21.67 -0.23 -38.80
CA ILE A 78 -20.34 0.30 -38.47
C ILE A 78 -20.46 1.31 -37.32
N GLU A 79 -21.35 2.30 -37.44
CA GLU A 79 -21.55 3.32 -36.40
C GLU A 79 -21.97 2.69 -35.06
N ASN A 80 -22.85 1.67 -35.07
CA ASN A 80 -23.25 0.97 -33.86
C ASN A 80 -22.06 0.26 -33.18
N LEU A 81 -21.19 -0.38 -33.96
CA LEU A 81 -20.00 -1.04 -33.46
C LEU A 81 -19.00 -0.03 -32.88
N GLU A 82 -18.80 1.10 -33.54
CA GLU A 82 -17.94 2.19 -33.07
C GLU A 82 -18.46 2.80 -31.75
N LEU A 83 -19.77 3.05 -31.65
CA LEU A 83 -20.40 3.53 -30.42
C LEU A 83 -20.25 2.53 -29.27
N ARG A 84 -20.36 1.23 -29.55
CA ARG A 84 -20.12 0.18 -28.54
C ARG A 84 -18.68 0.13 -28.10
N ALA A 85 -17.73 0.21 -29.03
CA ALA A 85 -16.30 0.25 -28.72
C ALA A 85 -15.98 1.45 -27.81
N SER A 86 -16.46 2.65 -28.16
CA SER A 86 -16.29 3.86 -27.35
C SER A 86 -16.96 3.76 -25.97
N SER A 87 -18.14 3.13 -25.89
CA SER A 87 -18.78 2.89 -24.59
C SER A 87 -17.97 1.95 -23.70
N ILE A 88 -17.34 0.93 -24.28
CA ILE A 88 -16.45 0.02 -23.55
C ILE A 88 -15.18 0.73 -23.11
N GLU A 89 -14.56 1.54 -23.97
CA GLU A 89 -13.38 2.34 -23.64
C GLU A 89 -13.65 3.23 -22.41
N SER A 90 -14.83 3.88 -22.36
CA SER A 90 -15.24 4.68 -21.19
C SER A 90 -15.40 3.83 -19.92
N GLN A 91 -15.95 2.62 -20.03
CA GLN A 91 -16.07 1.69 -18.89
C GLN A 91 -14.71 1.17 -18.45
N GLU A 92 -13.80 0.88 -19.38
CA GLU A 92 -12.44 0.47 -19.09
C GLU A 92 -11.70 1.56 -18.31
N PHE A 93 -11.79 2.81 -18.76
CA PHE A 93 -11.21 3.95 -18.05
C PHE A 93 -11.72 4.04 -16.60
N GLN A 94 -13.03 3.88 -16.38
CA GLN A 94 -13.59 3.86 -15.02
C GLN A 94 -13.05 2.68 -14.18
N LEU A 95 -12.83 1.52 -14.78
CA LEU A 95 -12.22 0.38 -14.09
C LEU A 95 -10.76 0.65 -13.73
N GLN A 96 -9.99 1.27 -14.63
CA GLN A 96 -8.60 1.67 -14.36
C GLN A 96 -8.51 2.68 -13.21
N VAL A 97 -9.41 3.67 -13.17
CA VAL A 97 -9.48 4.63 -12.05
C VAL A 97 -9.78 3.90 -10.74
N ARG A 98 -10.81 3.05 -10.71
CA ARG A 98 -11.17 2.27 -9.51
C ARG A 98 -10.04 1.35 -9.04
N ARG A 99 -9.29 0.78 -9.97
CA ARG A 99 -8.10 -0.03 -9.67
C ARG A 99 -7.08 0.79 -8.89
N GLY A 100 -6.75 1.99 -9.37
CA GLY A 100 -5.82 2.90 -8.70
C GLY A 100 -6.32 3.32 -7.32
N GLU A 101 -7.58 3.74 -7.20
CA GLU A 101 -8.18 4.12 -5.91
C GLU A 101 -8.18 2.97 -4.88
N PHE A 102 -8.29 1.72 -5.34
CA PHE A 102 -8.24 0.57 -4.46
C PHE A 102 -6.80 0.19 -4.09
N GLU A 103 -5.87 0.29 -5.03
CA GLU A 103 -4.44 0.12 -4.78
C GLU A 103 -3.93 1.13 -3.74
N ASP A 104 -4.30 2.42 -3.87
CA ASP A 104 -3.95 3.47 -2.92
C ASP A 104 -4.50 3.18 -1.51
N ARG A 105 -5.75 2.70 -1.42
CA ARG A 105 -6.35 2.30 -0.12
C ARG A 105 -5.65 1.13 0.52
N LEU A 106 -5.28 0.10 -0.26
CA LEU A 106 -4.52 -1.04 0.25
C LEU A 106 -3.15 -0.60 0.78
N TRP A 107 -2.51 0.35 0.09
CA TRP A 107 -1.25 0.92 0.54
C TRP A 107 -1.38 1.64 1.86
N GLU A 108 -2.43 2.44 2.02
CA GLU A 108 -2.74 3.14 3.28
C GLU A 108 -2.99 2.15 4.42
N GLU A 109 -3.84 1.13 4.21
CA GLU A 109 -4.12 0.10 5.22
C GLU A 109 -2.85 -0.68 5.63
N VAL A 110 -1.99 -1.01 4.68
CA VAL A 110 -0.73 -1.70 4.98
C VAL A 110 0.23 -0.80 5.73
N LEU A 111 0.31 0.49 5.39
CA LEU A 111 1.13 1.45 6.12
C LEU A 111 0.65 1.58 7.58
N ASP A 112 -0.66 1.72 7.78
CA ASP A 112 -1.26 1.79 9.11
C ASP A 112 -0.97 0.53 9.94
N LEU A 113 -1.08 -0.65 9.33
CA LEU A 113 -0.75 -1.91 9.99
C LEU A 113 0.73 -2.00 10.36
N VAL A 114 1.64 -1.56 9.49
CA VAL A 114 3.08 -1.54 9.78
C VAL A 114 3.37 -0.59 10.95
N LEU A 115 2.81 0.62 10.93
CA LEU A 115 2.96 1.59 12.02
C LEU A 115 2.37 1.07 13.34
N ALA A 116 1.23 0.37 13.29
CA ALA A 116 0.64 -0.25 14.47
C ALA A 116 1.54 -1.34 15.04
N ILE A 117 2.11 -2.21 14.21
CA ILE A 117 3.06 -3.24 14.65
C ILE A 117 4.30 -2.58 15.28
N GLU A 118 4.88 -1.57 14.65
CA GLU A 118 6.04 -0.85 15.20
C GLU A 118 5.72 -0.21 16.57
N SER A 119 4.50 0.33 16.74
CA SER A 119 4.06 0.88 18.02
C SER A 119 3.93 -0.18 19.11
N ILE A 120 3.42 -1.37 18.77
CA ILE A 120 3.27 -2.48 19.70
C ILE A 120 4.63 -3.04 20.11
N GLU A 121 5.58 -3.13 19.17
CA GLU A 121 6.95 -3.55 19.46
C GLU A 121 7.63 -2.55 20.41
N TYR A 122 7.47 -1.25 20.17
CA TYR A 122 7.99 -0.22 21.07
C TYR A 122 7.38 -0.31 22.48
N ASP A 123 6.06 -0.49 22.58
CA ASP A 123 5.36 -0.63 23.86
C ASP A 123 5.78 -1.91 24.61
N ALA A 124 6.00 -3.01 23.90
CA ALA A 124 6.48 -4.26 24.48
C ALA A 124 7.90 -4.10 25.06
N ASP A 125 8.80 -3.44 24.32
CA ASP A 125 10.16 -3.12 24.79
C ASP A 125 10.13 -2.20 26.01
N LEU A 126 9.25 -1.20 26.02
CA LEU A 126 9.07 -0.30 27.18
C LEU A 126 8.58 -1.09 28.41
N LEU A 127 7.58 -1.95 28.24
CA LEU A 127 7.05 -2.79 29.32
C LEU A 127 8.09 -3.76 29.88
N GLU A 128 8.92 -4.36 29.02
CA GLU A 128 10.01 -5.24 29.45
C GLU A 128 11.08 -4.45 30.24
N ASN A 129 11.44 -3.25 29.78
CA ASN A 129 12.34 -2.36 30.52
C ASN A 129 11.76 -1.96 31.89
N VAL A 130 10.47 -1.60 31.95
CA VAL A 130 9.78 -1.28 33.21
C VAL A 130 9.75 -2.48 34.15
N ARG A 131 9.49 -3.69 33.62
CA ARG A 131 9.53 -4.94 34.38
C ARG A 131 10.92 -5.18 34.97
N GLN A 132 11.98 -5.04 34.20
CA GLN A 132 13.35 -5.21 34.68
C GLN A 132 13.70 -4.20 35.79
N LEU A 133 13.31 -2.93 35.64
CA LEU A 133 13.50 -1.91 36.68
C LEU A 133 12.71 -2.22 37.96
N SER A 134 11.49 -2.75 37.83
CA SER A 134 10.67 -3.15 38.98
C SER A 134 11.27 -4.33 39.76
N GLN A 135 11.93 -5.26 39.06
CA GLN A 135 12.63 -6.37 39.71
C GLN A 135 13.85 -5.87 40.49
N LEU A 136 14.65 -4.98 39.90
CA LEU A 136 15.81 -4.39 40.59
C LEU A 136 15.42 -3.60 41.84
N THR A 137 14.38 -2.76 41.75
CA THR A 137 13.86 -2.03 42.92
C THR A 137 13.21 -2.95 43.96
N GLY A 138 12.61 -4.06 43.53
CA GLY A 138 12.12 -5.12 44.42
C GLY A 138 13.24 -5.78 45.22
N TYR A 139 14.38 -6.06 44.58
CA TYR A 139 15.59 -6.57 45.25
C TYR A 139 16.12 -5.57 46.28
N ASP A 140 16.15 -4.27 45.96
CA ASP A 140 16.57 -3.22 46.90
C ASP A 140 15.65 -3.14 48.12
N ALA A 141 14.32 -3.22 47.91
CA ALA A 141 13.34 -3.21 48.99
C ALA A 141 13.36 -4.48 49.86
N GLU A 142 13.85 -5.60 49.32
CA GLU A 142 14.04 -6.85 50.04
C GLU A 142 15.36 -6.86 50.82
N LEU A 143 16.43 -6.29 50.24
CA LEU A 143 17.69 -5.99 50.91
C LEU A 143 17.50 -5.03 52.09
N ASP A 144 16.76 -3.94 51.92
CA ASP A 144 16.44 -2.98 52.99
C ASP A 144 15.62 -3.61 54.12
N ARG A 145 14.71 -4.52 53.77
CA ARG A 145 13.94 -5.29 54.77
C ARG A 145 14.82 -6.30 55.49
N TRP A 146 15.77 -6.93 54.80
CA TRP A 146 16.71 -7.86 55.40
C TRP A 146 17.69 -7.13 56.35
N THR A 147 18.22 -5.97 55.96
CA THR A 147 19.11 -5.16 56.81
C THR A 147 18.41 -4.60 58.04
N HIS A 148 17.15 -4.17 57.92
CA HIS A 148 16.34 -3.77 59.07
C HIS A 148 16.05 -4.95 60.02
N ARG A 149 15.84 -6.16 59.48
CA ARG A 149 15.52 -7.35 60.29
C ARG A 149 16.77 -7.99 60.91
N SER A 150 17.95 -7.84 60.30
CA SER A 150 19.23 -8.33 60.83
C SER A 150 19.87 -7.41 61.86
N GLY A 151 19.26 -6.24 62.15
CA GLY A 151 19.78 -5.27 63.11
C GLY A 151 21.05 -4.55 62.66
N SER A 152 21.37 -4.59 61.37
CA SER A 152 22.55 -3.95 60.80
C SER A 152 22.23 -2.55 60.29
N THR A 153 21.98 -1.59 61.18
CA THR A 153 21.89 -0.16 60.85
C THR A 153 23.26 0.49 60.72
N ASP A 154 24.14 -0.12 59.94
CA ASP A 154 25.36 0.51 59.42
C ASP A 154 25.69 -0.11 58.06
N VAL A 155 24.80 0.12 57.08
CA VAL A 155 25.25 0.06 55.69
C VAL A 155 25.99 1.36 55.44
N ASN A 156 27.29 1.27 55.69
CA ASN A 156 28.29 2.16 55.18
C ASN A 156 27.90 2.66 53.79
N ARG A 157 27.93 3.98 53.65
CA ARG A 157 27.92 4.78 52.43
C ARG A 157 29.11 4.49 51.50
N PHE A 158 29.58 3.25 51.46
CA PHE A 158 30.74 2.77 50.73
C PHE A 158 30.30 1.56 49.90
N GLY A 159 29.93 1.79 48.65
CA GLY A 159 29.63 0.71 47.72
C GLY A 159 29.07 1.13 46.37
N PHE A 160 28.40 2.28 46.26
CA PHE A 160 27.83 2.74 44.99
C PHE A 160 28.51 3.95 44.34
N GLU A 161 29.55 4.55 44.94
CA GLU A 161 30.35 5.56 44.22
C GLU A 161 31.21 4.93 43.11
N ASN A 162 31.54 3.63 43.18
CA ASN A 162 32.36 2.97 42.14
C ASN A 162 31.58 2.20 41.07
N ALA A 163 30.30 1.88 41.27
CA ALA A 163 29.52 1.12 40.28
C ALA A 163 28.86 2.02 39.23
N VAL A 164 28.53 3.28 39.57
CA VAL A 164 27.94 4.24 38.61
C VAL A 164 29.02 5.04 37.87
N SER A 165 30.22 5.19 38.43
CA SER A 165 31.36 5.80 37.73
C SER A 165 31.84 4.95 36.56
N ASN A 166 31.95 3.62 36.73
CA ASN A 166 32.53 2.75 35.71
C ASN A 166 31.61 2.41 34.52
N ARG A 167 30.36 2.91 34.49
CA ARG A 167 29.46 2.72 33.34
C ARG A 167 29.25 3.99 32.51
N PHE A 168 29.91 5.08 32.85
CA PHE A 168 29.95 6.30 32.03
C PHE A 168 31.29 6.50 31.29
N ASP A 169 32.31 5.68 31.57
CA ASP A 169 33.61 5.73 30.87
C ASP A 169 33.66 4.92 29.55
N GLY A 170 32.55 4.25 29.18
CA GLY A 170 32.45 3.45 27.94
C GLY A 170 32.00 4.21 26.69
N LEU A 171 31.64 5.49 26.81
CA LEU A 171 31.25 6.34 25.68
C LEU A 171 32.15 7.58 25.70
N GLY A 172 33.22 7.54 24.91
CA GLY A 172 34.30 8.53 24.94
C GLY A 172 33.85 9.98 24.74
N GLY A 173 34.53 10.90 25.43
CA GLY A 173 34.46 12.33 25.13
C GLY A 173 34.71 13.27 26.33
N SER A 174 35.98 13.60 26.55
CA SER A 174 36.53 14.74 27.30
C SER A 174 36.07 15.01 28.75
N GLY A 175 37.06 15.05 29.64
CA GLY A 175 36.93 15.15 31.09
C GLY A 175 36.03 16.29 31.57
N ARG A 176 34.97 15.92 32.27
CA ARG A 176 34.21 16.80 33.17
C ARG A 176 33.87 16.01 34.43
N ARG A 177 34.51 16.38 35.54
CA ARG A 177 34.37 15.71 36.83
C ARG A 177 33.24 16.38 37.61
N TRP A 178 32.09 15.71 37.70
CA TRP A 178 30.98 16.16 38.55
C TRP A 178 31.11 15.52 39.92
N ARG A 179 30.94 16.33 40.98
CA ARG A 179 31.02 15.83 42.37
C ARG A 179 29.71 16.14 43.09
N TRP A 180 29.02 15.10 43.52
CA TRP A 180 27.77 15.22 44.27
C TRP A 180 28.05 15.60 45.72
N ARG A 181 27.43 16.68 46.22
CA ARG A 181 27.30 16.96 47.66
C ARG A 181 25.86 17.35 47.95
N GLY A 182 25.08 16.41 48.49
CA GLY A 182 23.77 16.62 49.12
C GLY A 182 22.72 17.41 48.31
N GLN A 183 21.70 16.72 47.77
CA GLN A 183 20.46 17.24 47.14
C GLN A 183 20.53 18.47 46.21
N LYS A 184 21.70 18.93 45.77
CA LYS A 184 21.88 19.86 44.66
C LYS A 184 23.10 19.49 43.82
N LEU A 185 23.00 19.77 42.53
CA LEU A 185 23.97 19.39 41.50
C LEU A 185 24.64 20.68 41.01
N ASP A 186 25.87 20.93 41.48
CA ASP A 186 26.65 22.12 41.09
C ASP A 186 27.82 21.74 40.17
N ARG A 187 28.08 22.62 39.20
CA ARG A 187 29.16 22.49 38.22
C ARG A 187 30.47 22.95 38.86
N VAL A 188 31.42 22.03 38.98
CA VAL A 188 32.80 22.36 39.35
C VAL A 188 33.51 22.84 38.09
N VAL A 189 34.02 24.07 38.12
CA VAL A 189 34.95 24.61 37.09
C VAL A 189 36.32 24.00 37.31
#